data_AF-A0A2H0SQZ1-F1
#
_entry.id   AF-A0A2H0SQZ1-F1
#
_cell.length_a   1.000
_cell.length_b   1.000
_cell.length_c   1.000
_cell.angle_alpha   90.00
_cell.angle_beta   90.00
_cell.angle_gamma   90.00
#
_symmetry.space_group_name_H-M   'P 1'
#
loop_
_entity.id
_entity.type
_entity.pdbx_description
1 polymer ?
#
loop_
_entity_poly.entity_id
_entity_poly.type
_entity_poly.pdbx_seq_one_letter_code
_entity_poly.pdbx_strand_id
1 'polypeptide(L)'
;MANPDQLPGTHKTIYEASFGEIFVRNFVAGMARTLGGLFLYIVVLFFLGNLFLQQVWPVLQPQLESLRASTQMLQELGELTQPR
;
A
#
# COMPACT_ATOMS: atom_id res chain seq x y z
N MET A 1 -0.29 45.09 3.81
CA MET A 1 -0.60 44.13 2.73
C MET A 1 0.58 43.19 2.63
N ALA A 2 0.39 41.87 2.74
CA ALA A 2 1.48 40.90 2.61
C ALA A 2 1.97 40.93 1.15
N ASN A 3 3.29 41.09 0.95
CA ASN A 3 3.85 41.08 -0.39
C ASN A 3 3.67 39.68 -0.99
N PRO A 4 3.11 39.56 -2.21
CA PRO A 4 2.84 38.25 -2.83
C PRO A 4 4.11 37.42 -3.07
N ASP A 5 5.26 38.07 -3.12
CA ASP A 5 6.56 37.46 -3.42
C ASP A 5 7.34 36.99 -2.18
N GLN A 6 6.76 37.16 -0.98
CA GLN A 6 7.37 36.68 0.27
C GLN A 6 7.19 35.18 0.43
N LEU A 7 8.29 34.49 0.73
CA LEU A 7 8.25 33.06 1.04
C LEU A 7 7.47 32.82 2.35
N PRO A 8 6.59 31.80 2.40
CA PRO A 8 5.82 31.50 3.60
C PRO A 8 6.75 31.27 4.81
N GLY A 9 6.54 32.03 5.88
CA GLY A 9 7.32 31.94 7.12
C GLY A 9 8.66 32.69 7.12
N THR A 10 8.97 33.50 6.08
CA THR A 10 10.21 34.28 6.01
C THR A 10 9.95 35.71 5.53
N HIS A 11 10.80 36.66 5.92
CA HIS A 11 10.83 38.02 5.36
C HIS A 11 11.50 38.11 3.97
N LYS A 12 12.05 36.99 3.46
CA LYS A 12 12.80 36.92 2.22
C LYS A 12 11.88 36.76 1.02
N THR A 13 12.20 37.48 -0.05
CA THR A 13 11.53 37.31 -1.33
C THR A 13 12.12 36.12 -2.10
N ILE A 14 11.38 35.58 -3.06
CA ILE A 14 11.85 34.52 -3.98
C ILE A 14 13.17 34.85 -4.70
N TYR A 15 13.54 36.13 -4.79
CA TYR A 15 14.78 36.62 -5.41
C TYR A 15 15.99 36.60 -4.47
N GLU A 16 15.76 36.48 -3.16
CA GLU A 16 16.80 36.44 -2.12
C GLU A 16 17.09 35.00 -1.65
N ALA A 17 16.28 34.04 -2.09
CA ALA A 17 16.45 32.64 -1.75
C ALA A 17 17.49 31.98 -2.67
N SER A 18 18.43 31.24 -2.07
CA SER A 18 19.38 30.44 -2.83
C SER A 18 18.68 29.28 -3.52
N PHE A 19 19.18 28.89 -4.69
CA PHE A 19 18.71 27.71 -5.42
C PHE A 19 18.65 26.45 -4.54
N GLY A 20 19.62 26.29 -3.63
CA GLY A 20 19.64 25.19 -2.67
C GLY A 20 18.49 25.24 -1.64
N GLU A 21 18.08 26.44 -1.21
CA GLU A 21 16.98 26.61 -0.26
C GLU A 21 15.63 26.25 -0.90
N ILE A 22 15.44 26.66 -2.16
CA ILE A 22 14.23 26.33 -2.94
C ILE A 22 14.16 24.82 -3.22
N PHE A 23 15.30 24.20 -3.58
CA PHE A 23 15.37 22.76 -3.83
C PHE A 23 15.02 21.96 -2.56
N VAL A 24 15.64 22.27 -1.42
CA VAL A 24 15.42 21.52 -0.17
C VAL A 24 13.97 21.65 0.29
N ARG A 25 13.36 22.85 0.23
CA ARG A 25 11.95 23.03 0.60
C ARG A 25 11.02 22.18 -0.27
N ASN A 26 11.22 22.18 -1.59
CA ASN A 26 10.42 21.36 -2.50
C ASN A 26 10.68 19.86 -2.33
N PHE A 27 11.93 19.46 -2.10
CA PHE A 27 12.30 18.08 -1.87
C PHE A 27 11.68 17.54 -0.57
N VAL A 28 11.77 18.28 0.53
CA VAL A 28 11.17 17.92 1.82
C VAL A 28 9.65 17.89 1.71
N ALA A 29 9.02 18.86 1.03
CA ALA A 29 7.58 18.85 0.81
C ALA A 29 7.13 17.64 -0.02
N GLY A 30 7.87 17.31 -1.09
CA GLY A 30 7.63 16.13 -1.91
C GLY A 30 7.79 14.82 -1.13
N MET A 31 8.88 14.68 -0.39
CA MET A 31 9.18 13.53 0.48
C MET A 31 8.15 13.35 1.59
N ALA A 32 7.74 14.44 2.24
CA ALA A 32 6.72 14.40 3.29
C ALA A 32 5.37 13.93 2.74
N ARG A 33 5.01 14.36 1.52
CA ARG A 33 3.78 13.94 0.86
C ARG A 33 3.80 12.46 0.47
N THR A 34 4.90 11.98 -0.09
CA THR A 34 5.03 10.57 -0.51
C THR A 34 5.14 9.62 0.68
N LEU A 35 5.98 9.94 1.67
CA LEU A 35 6.14 9.12 2.87
C LEU A 35 4.89 9.16 3.76
N GLY A 36 4.26 10.32 3.91
CA GLY A 36 2.98 10.45 4.60
C GLY A 36 1.86 9.66 3.91
N GLY A 37 1.79 9.73 2.57
CA GLY A 37 0.86 8.94 1.78
C GLY A 37 1.12 7.43 1.88
N LEU A 38 2.38 7.00 1.82
CA LEU A 38 2.78 5.61 1.97
C LEU A 38 2.40 5.08 3.36
N PHE A 39 2.68 5.84 4.41
CA PHE A 39 2.30 5.47 5.77
C PHE A 39 0.78 5.30 5.91
N LEU A 40 -0.01 6.26 5.41
CA LEU A 40 -1.47 6.15 5.41
C LEU A 40 -1.95 4.93 4.62
N TYR A 41 -1.33 4.65 3.47
CA TYR A 41 -1.68 3.49 2.65
C TYR A 41 -1.43 2.17 3.39
N ILE A 42 -0.29 2.05 4.07
CA ILE A 42 0.04 0.88 4.90
C ILE A 42 -0.99 0.72 6.02
N VAL A 43 -1.33 1.81 6.71
CA VAL A 43 -2.32 1.79 7.79
C VAL A 43 -3.68 1.32 7.27
N VAL A 44 -4.15 1.89 6.16
CA VAL A 44 -5.43 1.51 5.55
C VAL A 44 -5.42 0.05 5.10
N LEU A 45 -4.36 -0.41 4.43
CA LEU A 45 -4.20 -1.81 4.05
C LEU A 45 -4.16 -2.74 5.25
N PHE A 46 -3.53 -2.34 6.35
CA PHE A 46 -3.49 -3.12 7.57
C PHE A 46 -4.90 -3.32 8.14
N PHE A 47 -5.69 -2.25 8.23
CA PHE A 47 -7.07 -2.36 8.71
C PHE A 47 -7.96 -3.17 7.77
N LEU A 48 -7.91 -2.90 6.46
CA LEU A 48 -8.67 -3.64 5.46
C LEU A 48 -8.26 -5.11 5.41
N GLY A 49 -6.97 -5.40 5.49
CA GLY A 49 -6.43 -6.76 5.51
C GLY A 49 -6.86 -7.52 6.75
N ASN A 50 -6.83 -6.89 7.94
CA ASN A 50 -7.33 -7.52 9.16
C ASN A 50 -8.84 -7.79 9.06
N LEU A 51 -9.62 -6.83 8.56
CA LEU A 51 -11.06 -7.01 8.38
C LEU A 51 -11.37 -8.13 7.37
N PHE A 52 -10.60 -8.22 6.29
CA PHE A 52 -10.67 -9.32 5.34
C PHE A 52 -10.35 -10.67 6.00
N LEU A 53 -9.27 -10.76 6.78
CA LEU A 53 -8.90 -11.99 7.48
C LEU A 53 -9.93 -12.42 8.53
N GLN A 54 -10.60 -11.48 9.18
CA GLN A 54 -11.62 -11.79 10.18
C GLN A 54 -12.96 -12.15 9.57
N GLN A 55 -13.39 -11.48 8.50
CA GLN A 55 -14.75 -11.60 7.98
C GLN A 55 -14.85 -12.46 6.71
N VAL A 56 -13.85 -12.38 5.83
CA VAL A 56 -13.90 -12.95 4.48
C VAL A 56 -13.13 -14.27 4.41
N TRP A 57 -11.92 -14.31 4.98
CA TRP A 57 -11.08 -15.51 5.01
C TRP A 57 -11.74 -16.75 5.63
N PRO A 58 -12.43 -16.71 6.78
CA PRO A 58 -13.04 -17.91 7.36
C PRO A 58 -14.17 -18.50 6.50
N VAL A 59 -14.79 -17.70 5.63
CA VAL A 59 -15.81 -18.17 4.70
C VAL A 59 -15.17 -18.84 3.47
N LEU A 60 -14.03 -18.30 3.00
CA LEU A 60 -13.31 -18.80 1.83
C LEU A 60 -12.46 -20.04 2.11
N GLN A 61 -11.79 -20.09 3.26
CA GLN A 61 -10.91 -21.19 3.65
C GLN A 61 -11.53 -22.59 3.46
N PRO A 62 -12.73 -22.90 4.01
CA PRO A 62 -13.30 -24.23 3.89
C PRO A 62 -13.66 -24.60 2.44
N GLN A 63 -14.02 -23.61 1.62
CA GLN A 63 -14.28 -23.87 0.19
C GLN A 63 -13.00 -24.27 -0.55
N LEU A 64 -11.89 -23.57 -0.27
CA LEU A 64 -10.60 -23.91 -0.84
C LEU A 64 -10.11 -25.28 -0.38
N GLU A 65 -10.32 -25.64 0.89
CA GLU A 65 -10.00 -26.96 1.42
C GLU A 65 -10.84 -28.06 0.75
N SER A 66 -12.13 -27.84 0.53
CA SER A 66 -13.01 -28.79 -0.15
C SER A 66 -12.59 -29.04 -1.61
N LEU A 67 -12.15 -27.98 -2.32
CA LEU A 67 -11.62 -28.09 -3.68
C LEU A 67 -10.31 -28.86 -3.71
N ARG A 68 -9.43 -28.63 -2.73
CA ARG A 68 -8.16 -29.35 -2.59
C ARG A 68 -8.41 -30.84 -2.34
N ALA A 69 -9.31 -31.17 -1.42
CA ALA A 69 -9.69 -32.55 -1.12
C ALA A 69 -10.29 -33.26 -2.34
N SER A 70 -11.17 -32.59 -3.07
CA SER A 70 -11.77 -33.13 -4.30
C SER A 70 -10.71 -33.40 -5.39
N THR A 71 -9.75 -32.49 -5.54
CA THR A 71 -8.65 -32.65 -6.50
C THR A 71 -7.74 -33.82 -6.12
N GLN A 72 -7.44 -33.99 -4.84
CA GLN A 72 -6.65 -35.11 -4.34
C GLN A 72 -7.35 -36.45 -4.57
N MET A 73 -8.66 -36.55 -4.26
CA MET A 73 -9.42 -37.77 -4.54
C MET A 73 -9.43 -38.14 -6.03
N LEU A 74 -9.53 -37.15 -6.92
CA LEU A 74 -9.47 -37.39 -8.36
C LEU A 74 -8.09 -37.86 -8.83
N GLN A 75 -7.01 -37.36 -8.23
CA GLN A 75 -5.64 -37.82 -8.52
C GLN A 75 -5.43 -39.26 -8.07
N GLU A 76 -5.85 -39.60 -6.85
CA GLU A 76 -5.76 -40.96 -6.31
C GLU A 76 -6.56 -41.97 -7.14
N LEU A 77 -7.75 -41.59 -7.61
CA LEU A 77 -8.54 -42.44 -8.51
C LEU A 77 -7.86 -42.63 -9.87
N GLY A 78 -7.21 -41.61 -10.40
CA GLY A 78 -6.43 -41.70 -11.64
C GLY A 78 -5.23 -42.65 -11.53
N GLU A 79 -4.55 -42.65 -10.39
CA GLU A 79 -3.44 -43.57 -10.10
C GLU A 79 -3.91 -45.02 -9.92
N LEU A 80 -5.11 -45.24 -9.35
CA LEU A 80 -5.70 -46.56 -9.19
C LEU A 80 -6.32 -47.15 -10.47
N THR A 81 -6.64 -46.31 -11.45
CA THR A 81 -7.25 -46.73 -12.73
C THR A 81 -6.25 -46.84 -13.90
N GLN A 82 -4.98 -46.49 -13.70
CA GLN A 82 -3.91 -46.83 -14.65
C GLN A 82 -3.38 -48.25 -14.38
N PRO A 83 -3.70 -49.26 -15.22
CA PRO A 83 -3.03 -50.55 -15.15
C PRO A 83 -1.56 -50.38 -15.53
N ARG A 84 -0.66 -50.96 -14.74
CA ARG A 84 0.77 -51.12 -15.09
C ARG A 84 0.94 -51.96 -16.35
#